data_AF-V9FFN1-F1
#
_entry.id   AF-V9FFN1-F1
#
_cell.length_a   1.000
_cell.length_b   1.000
_cell.length_c   1.000
_cell.angle_alpha   90.00
_cell.angle_beta   90.00
_cell.angle_gamma   90.00
#
_symmetry.space_group_name_H-M   'P 1'
#
loop_
_entity.id
_entity.type
_entity.pdbx_description
1 polymer ?
#
loop_
_entity_poly.entity_id
_entity_poly.type
_entity_poly.pdbx_seq_one_letter_code
_entity_poly.pdbx_strand_id
1 'polypeptide(L)'
;MIQRYFRLREFLSADGDELADYLPSRATHRKLDELLASLCDVESVSKRLQADGLTMLDARDLCDGLVEIQPSFSKCQAANADIVHSVIFEQAVCKVLAGRAVSLTDEETDILEPFKRCTVSNTEVQATRKEGFADRILKRRKVSAEPASYALLGAIPPTSNIVERLFSVARSVLRHERHRLSPMMLEMIFS
;
A
#
# COMPACT_ATOMS: atom_id res chain seq x y z
N MET A 1 -15.24 13.64 -15.60
CA MET A 1 -15.80 14.83 -16.30
C MET A 1 -14.94 15.26 -17.50
N ILE A 2 -13.62 15.47 -17.35
CA ILE A 2 -12.74 15.92 -18.45
C ILE A 2 -12.66 14.90 -19.61
N GLN A 3 -12.45 13.61 -19.35
CA GLN A 3 -12.52 12.56 -20.39
C GLN A 3 -13.85 12.57 -21.17
N ARG A 4 -14.96 12.91 -20.50
CA ARG A 4 -16.27 13.02 -21.15
C ARG A 4 -16.34 14.24 -22.05
N TYR A 5 -15.76 15.37 -21.65
CA TYR A 5 -15.64 16.56 -22.50
C TYR A 5 -14.89 16.24 -23.80
N PHE A 6 -13.74 15.57 -23.73
CA PHE A 6 -12.98 15.19 -24.93
C PHE A 6 -13.77 14.24 -25.86
N ARG A 7 -14.48 13.26 -25.30
CA ARG A 7 -15.36 12.38 -26.08
C ARG A 7 -16.53 13.11 -26.74
N LEU A 8 -17.08 14.13 -26.08
CA LEU A 8 -18.23 14.88 -26.62
C LEU A 8 -17.82 15.99 -27.58
N ARG A 9 -16.55 16.44 -27.52
CA ARG A 9 -16.06 17.58 -28.29
C ARG A 9 -16.22 17.41 -29.81
N GLU A 10 -16.01 16.21 -30.32
CA GLU A 10 -16.19 15.91 -31.75
C GLU A 10 -17.63 16.18 -32.22
N PHE A 11 -18.62 15.99 -31.35
CA PHE A 11 -20.03 16.25 -31.62
C PHE A 11 -20.44 17.71 -31.36
N LEU A 12 -19.66 18.45 -30.56
CA LEU A 12 -19.90 19.86 -30.25
C LEU A 12 -19.37 20.82 -31.33
N SER A 13 -18.48 20.33 -32.22
CA SER A 13 -17.78 21.14 -33.22
C SER A 13 -18.35 21.01 -34.65
N ALA A 14 -19.51 20.37 -34.83
CA ALA A 14 -20.07 20.02 -36.13
C ALA A 14 -20.99 21.12 -36.71
N ASP A 15 -20.50 22.35 -36.89
CA ASP A 15 -21.17 23.44 -37.66
C ASP A 15 -22.15 24.40 -36.92
N GLY A 16 -22.15 24.45 -35.58
CA GLY A 16 -23.03 25.35 -34.81
C GLY A 16 -22.30 26.50 -34.08
N ASP A 17 -22.47 27.74 -34.54
CA ASP A 17 -21.97 28.96 -33.85
C ASP A 17 -22.66 29.22 -32.49
N GLU A 18 -23.85 28.65 -32.27
CA GLU A 18 -24.64 28.87 -31.04
C GLU A 18 -23.91 28.47 -29.75
N LEU A 19 -23.02 27.47 -29.82
CA LEU A 19 -22.30 26.95 -28.66
C LEU A 19 -20.85 27.45 -28.57
N ALA A 20 -20.38 28.23 -29.55
CA ALA A 20 -18.99 28.66 -29.65
C ALA A 20 -18.54 29.45 -28.41
N ASP A 21 -19.40 30.34 -27.90
CA ASP A 21 -19.13 31.17 -26.72
C ASP A 21 -19.04 30.36 -25.41
N TYR A 22 -19.61 29.15 -25.38
CA TYR A 22 -19.59 28.25 -24.21
C TYR A 22 -18.44 27.24 -24.27
N LEU A 23 -17.76 27.10 -25.42
CA LEU A 23 -16.66 26.17 -25.56
C LEU A 23 -15.36 26.73 -24.97
N PRO A 24 -14.53 25.88 -24.34
CA PRO A 24 -13.21 26.29 -23.89
C PRO A 24 -12.38 26.85 -25.06
N SER A 25 -11.72 28.00 -24.82
CA SER A 25 -10.75 28.55 -25.77
C SER A 25 -9.67 27.51 -26.11
N ARG A 26 -8.99 27.68 -27.25
CA ARG A 26 -7.88 26.79 -27.65
C ARG A 26 -6.79 26.68 -26.58
N ALA A 27 -6.51 27.77 -25.86
CA ALA A 27 -5.55 27.77 -24.76
C ALA A 27 -6.05 26.96 -23.55
N THR A 28 -7.32 27.14 -23.17
CA THR A 28 -7.97 26.35 -22.11
C THR A 28 -8.02 24.87 -22.48
N HIS A 29 -8.29 24.56 -23.75
CA HIS A 29 -8.33 23.19 -24.26
C HIS A 29 -6.99 22.48 -24.09
N ARG A 30 -5.86 23.13 -24.43
CA ARG A 30 -4.52 22.57 -24.20
C ARG A 30 -4.26 22.27 -22.73
N LYS A 31 -4.63 23.19 -21.84
CA LYS A 31 -4.52 22.97 -20.39
C LYS A 31 -5.37 21.80 -19.90
N LEU A 32 -6.57 21.61 -20.47
CA LEU A 32 -7.42 20.46 -20.14
C LEU A 32 -6.83 19.14 -20.62
N ASP A 33 -6.08 19.15 -21.72
CA ASP A 33 -5.41 17.97 -22.27
C ASP A 33 -4.22 17.56 -21.38
N GLU A 34 -3.39 18.53 -20.99
CA GLU A 34 -2.31 18.35 -20.01
C GLU A 34 -2.85 17.84 -18.66
N LEU A 35 -3.95 18.45 -18.17
CA LEU A 35 -4.61 18.02 -16.94
C LEU A 35 -5.17 16.61 -17.06
N LEU A 36 -5.72 16.23 -18.23
CA LEU A 36 -6.22 14.89 -18.45
C LEU A 36 -5.09 13.86 -18.38
N ALA A 37 -3.95 14.13 -19.02
CA ALA A 37 -2.79 13.25 -18.95
C ALA A 37 -2.32 13.05 -17.49
N SER A 38 -2.16 14.14 -16.73
CA SER A 38 -1.80 14.08 -15.31
C SER A 38 -2.81 13.28 -14.48
N LEU A 39 -4.11 13.44 -14.72
CA LEU A 39 -5.15 12.68 -14.02
C LEU A 39 -5.12 11.18 -14.38
N CYS A 40 -4.74 10.81 -15.60
CA CYS A 40 -4.55 9.41 -15.98
C CYS A 40 -3.38 8.76 -15.21
N ASP A 41 -2.29 9.49 -15.00
CA ASP A 41 -1.16 9.01 -14.20
C ASP A 41 -1.57 8.80 -12.72
N VAL A 42 -2.28 9.78 -12.14
CA VAL A 42 -2.84 9.69 -10.78
C VAL A 42 -3.82 8.51 -10.66
N GLU A 43 -4.68 8.31 -11.68
CA GLU A 43 -5.62 7.18 -11.72
C GLU A 43 -4.89 5.84 -11.77
N SER A 44 -3.82 5.75 -12.57
CA SER A 44 -2.98 4.55 -12.68
C SER A 44 -2.35 4.18 -11.34
N VAL A 45 -1.72 5.14 -10.66
CA VAL A 45 -1.13 4.95 -9.33
C VAL A 45 -2.19 4.55 -8.31
N SER A 46 -3.34 5.24 -8.29
CA SER A 46 -4.45 4.94 -7.37
C SER A 46 -4.99 3.52 -7.57
N LYS A 47 -5.19 3.10 -8.82
CA LYS A 47 -5.60 1.72 -9.15
C LYS A 47 -4.56 0.71 -8.72
N ARG A 48 -3.27 1.02 -8.93
CA ARG A 48 -2.19 0.13 -8.50
C ARG A 48 -2.20 -0.02 -6.99
N LEU A 49 -2.28 1.06 -6.21
CA LEU A 49 -2.35 1.03 -4.73
C LEU A 49 -3.55 0.24 -4.17
N GLN A 50 -4.61 0.06 -4.97
CA GLN A 50 -5.80 -0.72 -4.64
C GLN A 50 -5.72 -2.19 -5.05
N ALA A 51 -4.63 -2.62 -5.69
CA ALA A 51 -4.41 -4.02 -6.03
C ALA A 51 -3.96 -4.83 -4.79
N ASP A 52 -4.15 -6.13 -4.84
CA ASP A 52 -3.67 -7.02 -3.78
C ASP A 52 -2.18 -7.31 -3.95
N GLY A 53 -1.51 -7.66 -2.85
CA GLY A 53 -0.12 -8.12 -2.87
C GLY A 53 0.94 -7.03 -3.07
N LEU A 54 0.60 -5.75 -2.84
CA LEU A 54 1.62 -4.71 -2.72
C LEU A 54 2.30 -4.76 -1.37
N THR A 55 3.60 -4.49 -1.37
CA THR A 55 4.37 -4.28 -0.16
C THR A 55 4.41 -2.79 0.20
N MET A 56 4.84 -2.47 1.42
CA MET A 56 5.13 -1.08 1.84
C MET A 56 6.16 -0.40 0.94
N LEU A 57 7.15 -1.15 0.43
CA LEU A 57 8.14 -0.61 -0.50
C LEU A 57 7.50 -0.20 -1.83
N ASP A 58 6.68 -1.07 -2.43
CA ASP A 58 6.03 -0.77 -3.70
C ASP A 58 5.09 0.45 -3.58
N ALA A 59 4.35 0.54 -2.47
CA ALA A 59 3.48 1.69 -2.21
C ALA A 59 4.28 2.99 -2.06
N ARG A 60 5.44 2.93 -1.39
CA ARG A 60 6.33 4.08 -1.25
C ARG A 60 6.91 4.51 -2.60
N ASP A 61 7.39 3.57 -3.42
CA ASP A 61 7.92 3.86 -4.76
C ASP A 61 6.86 4.53 -5.65
N LEU A 62 5.60 4.07 -5.58
CA LEU A 62 4.48 4.66 -6.30
C LEU A 62 4.16 6.09 -5.83
N CYS A 63 4.17 6.34 -4.53
CA CYS A 63 3.94 7.66 -3.96
C CYS A 63 5.07 8.63 -4.31
N ASP A 64 6.33 8.18 -4.21
CA ASP A 64 7.50 9.00 -4.51
C ASP A 64 7.53 9.37 -6.00
N GLY A 65 7.28 8.40 -6.90
CA GLY A 65 7.14 8.68 -8.33
C GLY A 65 5.99 9.63 -8.66
N LEU A 66 4.88 9.58 -7.91
CA LEU A 66 3.78 10.53 -8.07
C LEU A 66 4.16 11.95 -7.62
N VAL A 67 4.95 12.08 -6.55
CA VAL A 67 5.47 13.37 -6.07
C VAL A 67 6.47 13.98 -7.05
N GLU A 68 7.29 13.16 -7.73
CA GLU A 68 8.20 13.63 -8.78
C GLU A 68 7.43 14.26 -9.96
N ILE A 69 6.34 13.62 -10.41
CA ILE A 69 5.50 14.13 -11.50
C ILE A 69 4.68 15.34 -11.05
N GLN A 70 4.16 15.30 -9.82
CA GLN A 70 3.26 16.34 -9.30
C GLN A 70 3.67 16.73 -7.87
N PRO A 71 4.61 17.70 -7.73
CA PRO A 71 5.16 18.11 -6.43
C PRO A 71 4.13 18.64 -5.44
N SER A 72 2.95 19.08 -5.91
CA SER A 72 1.87 19.53 -5.03
C SER A 72 1.38 18.46 -4.06
N PHE A 73 1.61 17.17 -4.35
CA PHE A 73 1.24 16.06 -3.47
C PHE A 73 2.23 15.81 -2.32
N SER A 74 3.39 16.47 -2.31
CA SER A 74 4.42 16.29 -1.28
C SER A 74 3.87 16.40 0.14
N LYS A 75 2.94 17.31 0.38
CA LYS A 75 2.33 17.54 1.71
C LYS A 75 1.62 16.32 2.29
N CYS A 76 1.16 15.38 1.44
CA CYS A 76 0.40 14.21 1.87
C CYS A 76 1.06 12.87 1.47
N GLN A 77 1.97 12.88 0.50
CA GLN A 77 2.53 11.65 -0.08
C GLN A 77 4.03 11.49 0.14
N ALA A 78 4.76 12.55 0.52
CA ALA A 78 6.18 12.43 0.80
C ALA A 78 6.45 11.52 2.00
N ALA A 79 7.62 10.90 2.04
CA ALA A 79 8.04 10.02 3.15
C ALA A 79 8.06 10.72 4.51
N ASN A 80 8.21 12.04 4.54
CA ASN A 80 8.23 12.89 5.72
C ASN A 80 6.99 13.81 5.83
N ALA A 81 5.91 13.49 5.11
CA ALA A 81 4.68 14.26 5.19
C ALA A 81 4.09 14.19 6.61
N ASP A 82 3.46 15.27 7.08
CA ASP A 82 2.89 15.38 8.44
C ASP A 82 1.83 14.30 8.74
N ILE A 83 1.24 13.71 7.71
CA ILE A 83 0.27 12.62 7.82
C ILE A 83 0.90 11.27 8.17
N VAL A 84 2.22 11.12 7.97
CA VAL A 84 2.95 9.87 8.24
C VAL A 84 3.10 9.71 9.76
N HIS A 85 2.47 8.66 10.31
CA HIS A 85 2.45 8.43 11.75
C HIS A 85 3.83 8.16 12.35
N SER A 86 4.66 7.38 11.66
CA SER A 86 6.02 7.07 12.11
C SER A 86 6.96 6.95 10.91
N VAL A 87 7.63 8.06 10.62
CA VAL A 87 8.58 8.15 9.50
C VAL A 87 9.71 7.12 9.64
N ILE A 88 10.26 6.97 10.85
CA ILE A 88 11.37 6.05 11.12
C ILE A 88 10.94 4.60 10.90
N PHE A 89 9.73 4.22 11.34
CA PHE A 89 9.18 2.88 11.10
C PHE A 89 9.03 2.59 9.61
N GLU A 90 8.38 3.49 8.86
CA GLU A 90 8.17 3.28 7.42
C GLU A 90 9.48 3.18 6.64
N GLN A 91 10.46 4.03 6.97
CA GLN A 91 11.79 3.97 6.38
C GLN A 91 12.50 2.65 6.68
N ALA A 92 12.46 2.18 7.93
CA ALA A 92 13.04 0.92 8.35
C ALA A 92 12.41 -0.26 7.59
N VAL A 93 11.08 -0.29 7.48
CA VAL A 93 10.35 -1.32 6.72
C VAL A 93 10.76 -1.30 5.24
N CYS A 94 10.82 -0.13 4.60
CA CYS A 94 11.23 0.00 3.20
C CYS A 94 12.68 -0.48 2.99
N LYS A 95 13.61 -0.17 3.91
CA LYS A 95 15.00 -0.66 3.85
C LYS A 95 15.07 -2.18 3.93
N VAL A 96 14.31 -2.79 4.84
CA VAL A 96 14.28 -4.26 4.99
C VAL A 96 13.71 -4.93 3.74
N LEU A 97 12.58 -4.42 3.21
CA LEU A 97 11.95 -4.94 1.99
C LEU A 97 12.84 -4.77 0.75
N ALA A 98 13.65 -3.71 0.70
CA ALA A 98 14.63 -3.48 -0.35
C ALA A 98 15.91 -4.33 -0.21
N GLY A 99 15.97 -5.27 0.75
CA GLY A 99 17.15 -6.10 1.02
C GLY A 99 18.31 -5.35 1.68
N ARG A 100 18.07 -4.13 2.17
CA ARG A 100 19.06 -3.23 2.81
C ARG A 100 18.96 -3.26 4.34
N ALA A 101 18.64 -4.42 4.91
CA ALA A 101 18.52 -4.60 6.37
C ALA A 101 19.84 -4.34 7.12
N VAL A 102 20.99 -4.44 6.44
CA VAL A 102 22.32 -4.17 7.02
C VAL A 102 22.57 -2.67 7.23
N SER A 103 21.82 -1.79 6.54
CA SER A 103 21.94 -0.34 6.66
C SER A 103 20.92 0.29 7.61
N LEU A 104 20.32 -0.51 8.50
CA LEU A 104 19.43 0.00 9.54
C LEU A 104 20.25 0.74 10.60
N THR A 105 19.76 1.90 11.03
CA THR A 105 20.30 2.59 12.21
C THR A 105 19.85 1.91 13.49
N ASP A 106 20.53 2.17 14.61
CA ASP A 106 20.16 1.61 15.91
C ASP A 106 18.68 1.93 16.26
N GLU A 107 18.25 3.18 16.02
CA GLU A 107 16.85 3.61 16.21
C GLU A 107 15.85 2.84 15.33
N GLU A 108 16.20 2.58 14.07
CA GLU A 108 15.36 1.79 13.16
C GLU A 108 15.31 0.32 13.60
N THR A 109 16.43 -0.23 14.09
CA THR A 109 16.47 -1.61 14.60
C THR A 109 15.64 -1.78 15.87
N ASP A 110 15.66 -0.79 16.76
CA ASP A 110 14.87 -0.80 18.00
C ASP A 110 13.37 -0.75 17.70
N ILE A 111 12.95 0.09 16.75
CA ILE A 111 11.54 0.18 16.32
C ILE A 111 11.07 -1.11 15.66
N LEU A 112 11.95 -1.81 14.94
CA LEU A 112 11.62 -3.08 14.29
C LEU A 112 11.78 -4.29 15.21
N GLU A 113 12.26 -4.13 16.44
CA GLU A 113 12.45 -5.23 17.40
C GLU A 113 11.20 -6.13 17.55
N PRO A 114 9.96 -5.59 17.65
CA PRO A 114 8.75 -6.41 17.75
C PRO A 114 8.46 -7.26 16.51
N PHE A 115 9.00 -6.87 15.35
CA PHE A 115 8.83 -7.56 14.07
C PHE A 115 9.96 -8.55 13.80
N LYS A 116 10.99 -8.57 14.65
CA LYS A 116 12.06 -9.55 14.56
C LYS A 116 11.47 -10.92 14.89
N ARG A 117 11.73 -11.90 14.04
CA ARG A 117 11.39 -13.28 14.34
C ARG A 117 12.16 -13.68 15.59
N CYS A 118 11.45 -13.80 16.70
CA CYS A 118 11.94 -14.61 17.82
C CYS A 118 12.17 -15.99 17.25
N THR A 119 13.43 -16.39 17.09
CA THR A 119 13.76 -17.80 17.15
C THR A 119 13.44 -18.22 18.58
N VAL A 120 12.16 -18.52 18.85
CA VAL A 120 11.88 -19.60 19.78
C VAL A 120 12.61 -20.79 19.15
N SER A 121 13.86 -20.98 19.59
CA SER A 121 14.30 -22.34 19.84
C SER A 121 13.14 -22.92 20.64
N ASN A 122 12.35 -23.79 20.02
CA ASN A 122 11.52 -24.69 20.78
C ASN A 122 12.50 -25.44 21.68
N THR A 123 12.76 -24.90 22.87
CA THR A 123 13.06 -25.70 24.05
C THR A 123 11.76 -26.40 24.41
N GLU A 124 11.28 -27.24 23.48
CA GLU A 124 10.69 -28.48 23.89
C GLU A 124 11.74 -29.10 24.79
N VAL A 125 11.36 -29.30 26.05
CA VAL A 125 12.14 -30.04 27.03
C VAL A 125 12.44 -31.39 26.40
N GLN A 126 13.60 -31.51 25.73
CA GLN A 126 14.06 -32.74 25.13
C GLN A 126 14.37 -33.67 26.29
N ALA A 127 13.40 -34.54 26.60
CA ALA A 127 13.67 -35.76 27.30
C ALA A 127 14.88 -36.43 26.61
N THR A 128 15.90 -36.72 27.40
CA THR A 128 17.21 -37.22 26.99
C THR A 128 17.12 -38.55 26.23
N ARG A 129 16.81 -38.49 24.93
CA ARG A 129 17.05 -39.61 24.01
C ARG A 129 18.35 -39.33 23.27
N LYS A 130 19.28 -40.29 23.36
CA LYS A 130 20.58 -40.27 22.70
C LYS A 130 20.39 -39.98 21.21
N GLU A 131 20.91 -38.85 20.74
CA GLU A 131 20.88 -38.43 19.33
C GLU A 131 21.47 -39.53 18.43
N GLY A 132 20.80 -39.83 17.32
CA GLY A 132 21.23 -40.86 16.37
C GLY A 132 22.40 -40.40 15.49
N PHE A 133 23.14 -41.36 14.91
CA PHE A 133 24.26 -41.08 14.00
C PHE A 133 23.84 -40.24 12.78
N ALA A 134 22.61 -40.41 12.30
CA ALA A 134 22.03 -39.61 11.22
C ALA A 134 21.85 -38.14 11.62
N ASP A 135 21.41 -37.84 12.85
CA ASP A 135 21.23 -36.48 13.35
C ASP A 135 22.56 -35.73 13.46
N ARG A 136 23.64 -36.44 13.84
CA ARG A 136 25.02 -35.89 13.86
C ARG A 136 25.53 -35.55 12.45
N ILE A 137 25.13 -36.31 11.44
CA ILE A 137 25.49 -36.05 10.04
C ILE A 137 24.69 -34.86 9.49
N LEU A 138 23.38 -34.78 9.81
CA LEU A 138 22.53 -33.69 9.37
C LEU A 138 22.93 -32.35 10.00
N LYS A 139 23.32 -32.32 11.29
CA LYS A 139 23.85 -31.11 11.95
C LYS A 139 25.19 -30.60 11.38
N ARG A 140 26.00 -31.47 10.75
CA ARG A 140 27.25 -31.04 10.07
C ARG A 140 26.98 -30.31 8.76
N ARG A 141 25.80 -30.49 8.17
CA ARG A 141 25.37 -29.73 7.00
C ARG A 141 24.86 -28.38 7.51
N LYS A 142 25.79 -27.50 7.91
CA LYS A 142 25.52 -26.08 8.18
C LYS A 142 25.10 -25.43 6.85
N VAL A 143 23.83 -25.59 6.48
CA VAL A 143 23.21 -24.69 5.54
C VAL A 143 23.08 -23.37 6.30
N SER A 144 23.76 -22.33 5.82
CA SER A 144 23.56 -20.97 6.30
C SER A 144 22.09 -20.61 6.06
N ALA A 145 21.23 -20.84 7.07
CA ALA A 145 19.86 -20.41 7.05
C ALA A 145 19.83 -18.92 7.38
N GLU A 146 20.18 -18.08 6.40
CA GLU A 146 19.79 -16.69 6.41
C GLU A 146 18.71 -16.52 5.34
N PRO A 147 17.44 -16.73 5.72
CA PRO A 147 16.41 -15.86 5.20
C PRO A 147 15.57 -15.27 6.35
N ALA A 148 15.74 -13.96 6.48
CA ALA A 148 14.82 -12.97 7.04
C ALA A 148 14.59 -13.03 8.56
N SER A 149 15.38 -12.24 9.29
CA SER A 149 15.03 -11.74 10.63
C SER A 149 13.64 -11.07 10.67
N TYR A 150 13.15 -10.54 9.53
CA TYR A 150 11.92 -9.75 9.44
C TYR A 150 10.91 -10.29 8.40
N ALA A 151 10.76 -11.62 8.30
CA ALA A 151 9.96 -12.25 7.24
C ALA A 151 8.47 -11.82 7.19
N LEU A 152 7.93 -11.29 8.28
CA LEU A 152 6.51 -10.87 8.37
C LEU A 152 6.26 -9.45 7.83
N LEU A 153 7.30 -8.63 7.60
CA LEU A 153 7.10 -7.25 7.14
C LEU A 153 6.46 -7.18 5.74
N GLY A 154 6.73 -8.18 4.88
CA GLY A 154 6.10 -8.27 3.56
C GLY A 154 4.61 -8.64 3.59
N ALA A 155 4.10 -9.12 4.72
CA ALA A 155 2.69 -9.48 4.90
C ALA A 155 1.84 -8.31 5.42
N ILE A 156 2.46 -7.21 5.87
CA ILE A 156 1.76 -6.02 6.34
C ILE A 156 1.24 -5.29 5.10
N PRO A 157 -0.09 -5.19 4.89
CA PRO A 157 -0.61 -4.52 3.73
C PRO A 157 -0.34 -3.01 3.85
N PRO A 158 0.09 -2.35 2.76
CA PRO A 158 0.42 -0.92 2.79
C PRO A 158 -0.82 -0.03 2.80
N THR A 159 -1.98 -0.57 2.46
CA THR A 159 -3.25 0.16 2.46
C THR A 159 -4.30 -0.64 3.21
N SER A 160 -5.20 0.07 3.91
CA SER A 160 -6.36 -0.53 4.58
C SER A 160 -7.46 -0.95 3.59
N ASN A 161 -7.21 -0.92 2.28
CA ASN A 161 -8.20 -1.10 1.22
C ASN A 161 -8.95 -2.44 1.34
N ILE A 162 -8.28 -3.51 1.78
CA ILE A 162 -8.92 -4.83 2.01
C ILE A 162 -9.97 -4.72 3.13
N VAL A 163 -9.62 -4.05 4.22
CA VAL A 163 -10.49 -3.84 5.38
C VAL A 163 -11.64 -2.90 5.02
N GLU A 164 -11.38 -1.83 4.27
CA GLU A 164 -12.41 -0.91 3.80
C GLU A 164 -13.38 -1.56 2.81
N ARG A 165 -12.90 -2.41 1.90
CA ARG A 165 -13.74 -3.22 1.01
C ARG A 165 -14.57 -4.20 1.81
N LEU A 166 -13.98 -4.88 2.80
CA LEU A 166 -14.71 -5.77 3.71
C LEU A 166 -15.84 -5.03 4.42
N PHE A 167 -15.55 -3.87 5.04
CA PHE A 167 -16.57 -3.07 5.71
C PHE A 167 -17.60 -2.47 4.76
N SER A 168 -17.23 -2.16 3.52
CA SER A 168 -18.16 -1.69 2.48
C SER A 168 -19.12 -2.80 2.03
N VAL A 169 -18.59 -4.01 1.82
CA VAL A 169 -19.40 -5.20 1.49
C VAL A 169 -20.27 -5.58 2.68
N ALA A 170 -19.72 -5.66 3.89
CA ALA A 170 -20.48 -5.92 5.11
C ALA A 170 -21.58 -4.88 5.29
N ARG A 171 -21.30 -3.59 5.07
CA ARG A 171 -22.31 -2.53 5.10
C ARG A 171 -23.37 -2.71 4.01
N SER A 172 -23.02 -3.11 2.79
CA SER A 172 -23.99 -3.36 1.71
C SER A 172 -24.89 -4.55 2.02
N VAL A 173 -24.33 -5.67 2.49
CA VAL A 173 -25.04 -6.91 2.80
C VAL A 173 -25.91 -6.74 4.05
N LEU A 174 -25.36 -6.14 5.11
CA LEU A 174 -26.05 -5.96 6.39
C LEU A 174 -27.08 -4.83 6.37
N ARG A 175 -26.94 -3.82 5.48
CA ARG A 175 -27.97 -2.77 5.32
C ARG A 175 -29.27 -3.31 4.74
N HIS A 176 -29.25 -4.34 3.90
CA HIS A 176 -30.49 -4.93 3.37
C HIS A 176 -31.24 -5.75 4.42
N GLU A 177 -30.54 -6.37 5.37
CA GLU A 177 -31.17 -7.25 6.36
C GLU A 177 -31.64 -6.51 7.63
N ARG A 178 -31.09 -5.32 7.97
CA ARG A 178 -31.22 -4.78 9.34
C ARG A 178 -31.26 -3.26 9.47
N HIS A 179 -32.36 -2.64 9.02
CA HIS A 179 -32.74 -1.26 9.43
C HIS A 179 -32.91 -1.03 10.95
N ARG A 180 -32.50 -1.98 11.81
CA ARG A 180 -32.72 -1.98 13.26
C ARG A 180 -31.50 -2.30 14.13
N LEU A 181 -30.30 -2.52 13.58
CA LEU A 181 -29.11 -2.72 14.40
C LEU A 181 -28.34 -1.42 14.63
N SER A 182 -27.99 -1.18 15.90
CA SER A 182 -27.13 -0.05 16.28
C SER A 182 -25.66 -0.33 15.91
N PRO A 183 -24.85 0.72 15.64
CA PRO A 183 -23.42 0.59 15.31
C PRO A 183 -22.62 -0.26 16.32
N MET A 184 -22.98 -0.19 17.60
CA MET A 184 -22.31 -0.91 18.69
C MET A 184 -22.48 -2.43 18.61
N MET A 185 -23.62 -2.92 18.11
CA MET A 185 -23.83 -4.36 17.89
C MET A 185 -23.04 -4.89 16.69
N LEU A 186 -22.74 -4.02 15.73
CA LEU A 186 -21.93 -4.35 14.56
C LEU A 186 -20.47 -4.60 14.97
N GLU A 187 -19.92 -3.74 15.83
CA GLU A 187 -18.56 -3.89 16.35
C GLU A 187 -18.39 -5.18 17.18
N MET A 188 -19.39 -5.58 17.98
CA MET A 188 -19.33 -6.84 18.74
C MET A 188 -19.42 -8.12 17.90
N ILE A 189 -19.98 -8.07 16.70
CA ILE A 189 -20.08 -9.26 15.83
C ILE A 189 -18.78 -9.50 15.05
N PHE A 190 -18.00 -8.43 14.81
CA PHE A 190 -16.79 -8.45 13.99
C PHE A 190 -15.48 -8.37 14.80
N SER A 191 -15.55 -8.28 16.14
CA SER A 191 -14.40 -8.34 17.06
C SER A 191 -14.32 -9.72 17.71
#